data_AF-A0A1E3H5C0-F1
#
_entry.id   AF-A0A1E3H5C0-F1
#
_cell.length_a   1.000
_cell.length_b   1.000
_cell.length_c   1.000
_cell.angle_alpha   90.00
_cell.angle_beta   90.00
_cell.angle_gamma   90.00
#
_symmetry.space_group_name_H-M   'P 1'
#
loop_
_entity.id
_entity.type
_entity.pdbx_description
1 polymer ?
#
loop_
_entity_poly.entity_id
_entity_poly.type
_entity_poly.pdbx_seq_one_letter_code
_entity_poly.pdbx_strand_id
1 'polypeptide(L)'
;MRFLLATLAVTPLARFSRFPKIIAVRRMLGLATLFYALAHLGLYVADQGFDLVRVASEIVRRVYLTIGFVAILGLAALGVTSTDAMIRRMGRNWTRLHALIYAITILGLLHYFMQVKIDASQPAFHAGLFVVLIGLRLALRLKAPPTVGTALVVALAAAPLTAGLEAGWYALATGVDPLRVLGANLAVDLDVGLRPALLTLIAGVAFALLAAGLAAVRGAPSPRPRKAAPG
;
A
#
# COMPACT_ATOMS: atom_id res chain seq x y z
N MET A 1 -6.02 0.76 6.18
CA MET A 1 -4.99 1.12 5.17
C MET A 1 -3.54 0.91 5.62
N ARG A 2 -3.13 1.37 6.81
CA ARG A 2 -1.72 1.30 7.25
C ARG A 2 -1.10 -0.11 7.22
N PHE A 3 -1.76 -1.12 7.80
CA PHE A 3 -1.28 -2.51 7.77
C PHE A 3 -1.20 -3.10 6.35
N LEU A 4 -2.14 -2.72 5.48
CA LEU A 4 -2.16 -3.18 4.08
C LEU A 4 -0.94 -2.63 3.31
N LEU A 5 -0.66 -1.32 3.45
CA LEU A 5 0.52 -0.70 2.86
C LEU A 5 1.82 -1.25 3.47
N ALA A 6 1.86 -1.49 4.78
CA ALA A 6 3.01 -2.13 5.44
C ALA A 6 3.26 -3.55 4.88
N THR A 7 2.20 -4.34 4.67
CA THR A 7 2.28 -5.66 4.02
C THR A 7 2.89 -5.55 2.62
N LEU A 8 2.47 -4.53 1.85
CA LEU A 8 3.04 -4.24 0.54
C LEU A 8 4.49 -3.71 0.64
N ALA A 9 4.89 -3.03 1.70
CA ALA A 9 6.26 -2.51 1.85
C ALA A 9 7.29 -3.63 2.07
N VAL A 10 6.90 -4.77 2.63
CA VAL A 10 7.84 -5.86 2.97
C VAL A 10 8.67 -6.34 1.78
N THR A 11 8.07 -6.50 0.61
CA THR A 11 8.78 -7.03 -0.58
C THR A 11 9.84 -6.06 -1.12
N PRO A 12 9.53 -4.79 -1.45
CA PRO A 12 10.56 -3.85 -1.84
C PRO A 12 11.59 -3.65 -0.72
N LEU A 13 11.18 -3.57 0.54
CA LEU A 13 12.13 -3.45 1.66
C LEU A 13 13.11 -4.61 1.71
N ALA A 14 12.65 -5.86 1.56
CA ALA A 14 13.51 -7.05 1.52
C ALA A 14 14.58 -6.99 0.41
N ARG A 15 14.22 -6.43 -0.74
CA ARG A 15 15.09 -6.35 -1.92
C ARG A 15 16.11 -5.20 -1.81
N PHE A 16 15.67 -4.02 -1.39
CA PHE A 16 16.53 -2.83 -1.26
C PHE A 16 17.44 -2.89 -0.03
N SER A 17 16.99 -3.49 1.08
CA SER A 17 17.83 -3.70 2.28
C SER A 17 18.72 -4.94 2.23
N ARG A 18 18.67 -5.72 1.13
CA ARG A 18 19.37 -7.02 0.99
C ARG A 18 19.05 -8.02 2.10
N PHE A 19 17.87 -7.91 2.72
CA PHE A 19 17.45 -8.74 3.85
C PHE A 19 16.22 -9.59 3.52
N PRO A 20 16.40 -10.78 2.88
CA PRO A 20 15.28 -11.60 2.46
C PRO A 20 14.46 -12.17 3.62
N LYS A 21 15.04 -12.35 4.83
CA LYS A 21 14.34 -12.92 5.98
C LYS A 21 13.16 -12.06 6.46
N ILE A 22 13.15 -10.75 6.17
CA ILE A 22 12.00 -9.89 6.51
C ILE A 22 10.71 -10.34 5.82
N ILE A 23 10.80 -11.11 4.74
CA ILE A 23 9.61 -11.63 4.05
C ILE A 23 8.74 -12.52 4.94
N ALA A 24 9.31 -13.09 6.01
CA ALA A 24 8.58 -13.89 6.99
C ALA A 24 7.47 -13.08 7.69
N VAL A 25 7.66 -11.77 7.90
CA VAL A 25 6.67 -10.91 8.57
C VAL A 25 5.48 -10.57 7.67
N ARG A 26 5.56 -10.82 6.35
CA ARG A 26 4.51 -10.49 5.39
C ARG A 26 3.19 -11.19 5.72
N ARG A 27 3.25 -12.46 6.15
CA ARG A 27 2.04 -13.22 6.51
C ARG A 27 1.39 -12.64 7.75
N MET A 28 2.18 -12.30 8.78
CA MET A 28 1.66 -11.69 10.00
C MET A 28 0.98 -10.36 9.72
N LEU A 29 1.59 -9.49 8.91
CA LEU A 29 1.00 -8.20 8.53
C LEU A 29 -0.27 -8.35 7.67
N GLY A 30 -0.29 -9.35 6.78
CA GLY A 30 -1.47 -9.66 5.97
C GLY A 30 -2.65 -10.13 6.82
N LEU A 31 -2.41 -11.02 7.77
CA LEU A 31 -3.43 -11.49 8.72
C LEU A 31 -3.88 -10.38 9.67
N ALA A 32 -2.96 -9.54 10.14
CA ALA A 32 -3.31 -8.35 10.91
C ALA A 32 -4.20 -7.39 10.10
N THR A 33 -3.92 -7.22 8.81
CA THR A 33 -4.76 -6.41 7.92
C THR A 33 -6.19 -6.96 7.84
N LEU A 34 -6.35 -8.28 7.67
CA LEU A 34 -7.67 -8.92 7.67
C LEU A 34 -8.37 -8.76 9.03
N PHE A 35 -7.67 -9.01 10.13
CA PHE A 35 -8.22 -8.87 11.48
C PHE A 35 -8.76 -7.45 11.70
N TYR A 36 -7.97 -6.42 11.39
CA TYR A 36 -8.41 -5.02 11.52
C TYR A 36 -9.60 -4.70 10.60
N ALA A 37 -9.65 -5.26 9.40
CA ALA A 37 -10.77 -5.05 8.48
C ALA A 37 -12.07 -5.71 8.97
N LEU A 38 -11.98 -6.91 9.55
CA LEU A 38 -13.12 -7.59 10.19
C LEU A 38 -13.56 -6.87 11.46
N ALA A 39 -12.61 -6.41 12.29
CA ALA A 39 -12.92 -5.61 13.47
C ALA A 39 -13.63 -4.31 13.07
N HIS A 40 -13.21 -3.66 11.98
CA HIS A 40 -13.87 -2.47 11.43
C HIS A 40 -15.33 -2.76 11.02
N LEU A 41 -15.57 -3.87 10.29
CA LEU A 41 -16.94 -4.29 9.97
C LEU A 41 -17.75 -4.62 11.23
N GLY A 42 -17.15 -5.29 12.21
CA GLY A 42 -17.78 -5.63 13.48
C GLY A 42 -18.20 -4.39 14.29
N LEU A 43 -17.36 -3.34 14.32
CA LEU A 43 -17.71 -2.07 14.95
C LEU A 43 -18.87 -1.38 14.22
N TYR A 44 -18.91 -1.43 12.88
CA TYR A 44 -20.06 -0.91 12.12
C TYR A 44 -21.35 -1.70 12.41
N VAL A 45 -21.28 -3.03 12.51
CA VAL A 45 -22.42 -3.87 12.90
C VAL A 45 -22.91 -3.50 14.31
N ALA A 46 -21.99 -3.28 15.25
CA ALA A 46 -22.31 -2.86 16.61
C ALA A 46 -22.96 -1.46 16.64
N ASP A 47 -22.46 -0.53 15.83
CA ASP A 47 -23.04 0.82 15.66
C ASP A 47 -24.47 0.78 15.08
N GLN A 48 -24.77 -0.21 14.24
CA GLN A 48 -26.13 -0.48 13.76
C GLN A 48 -26.98 -1.31 14.75
N GLY A 49 -26.54 -1.46 16.00
CA GLY A 49 -27.28 -2.17 17.05
C GLY A 49 -27.40 -3.68 16.80
N PHE A 50 -26.45 -4.27 16.07
CA PHE A 50 -26.46 -5.68 15.65
C PHE A 50 -27.65 -6.09 14.74
N ASP A 51 -28.37 -5.13 14.15
CA ASP A 51 -29.39 -5.40 13.14
C ASP A 51 -28.73 -5.74 11.79
N LEU A 52 -28.55 -7.05 11.53
CA LEU A 52 -27.91 -7.54 10.31
C LEU A 52 -28.69 -7.24 9.03
N VAL A 53 -30.02 -7.13 9.12
CA VAL A 53 -30.87 -6.82 7.95
C VAL A 53 -30.65 -5.37 7.55
N ARG A 54 -30.63 -4.47 8.53
CA ARG A 54 -30.29 -3.05 8.32
C ARG A 54 -28.88 -2.88 7.77
N VAL A 55 -27.88 -3.54 8.37
CA VAL A 55 -26.48 -3.51 7.91
C VAL A 55 -26.40 -3.93 6.44
N ALA A 56 -26.99 -5.07 6.07
CA ALA A 56 -26.95 -5.56 4.69
C ALA A 56 -27.64 -4.58 3.73
N SER A 57 -28.80 -4.04 4.11
CA SER A 57 -29.52 -3.04 3.33
C SER A 57 -28.70 -1.77 3.10
N GLU A 58 -28.03 -1.26 4.13
CA GLU A 58 -27.17 -0.08 4.01
C GLU A 58 -25.94 -0.34 3.14
N ILE A 59 -25.29 -1.51 3.29
CA ILE A 59 -24.14 -1.89 2.47
C ILE A 59 -24.49 -1.85 0.99
N VAL A 60 -25.65 -2.41 0.61
CA VAL A 60 -26.12 -2.45 -0.78
C VAL A 60 -26.54 -1.06 -1.28
N ARG A 61 -27.19 -0.25 -0.44
CA ARG A 61 -27.70 1.06 -0.84
C ARG A 61 -26.61 2.14 -0.94
N ARG A 62 -25.49 1.98 -0.23
CA ARG A 62 -24.41 2.97 -0.18
C ARG A 62 -23.17 2.44 -0.88
N VAL A 63 -22.86 3.01 -2.05
CA VAL A 63 -21.75 2.56 -2.91
C VAL A 63 -20.40 2.47 -2.17
N TYR A 64 -20.06 3.43 -1.29
CA TYR A 64 -18.80 3.38 -0.54
C TYR A 64 -18.75 2.18 0.42
N LEU A 65 -19.89 1.79 1.04
CA LEU A 65 -19.96 0.60 1.88
C LEU A 65 -19.83 -0.68 1.05
N THR A 66 -20.47 -0.75 -0.12
CA THR A 66 -20.30 -1.87 -1.05
C THR A 66 -18.83 -2.06 -1.42
N ILE A 67 -18.13 -0.99 -1.79
CA ILE A 67 -16.70 -1.03 -2.15
C ILE A 67 -15.85 -1.55 -0.98
N GLY A 68 -16.09 -1.05 0.23
CA GLY A 68 -15.41 -1.51 1.44
C GLY A 68 -15.67 -2.98 1.72
N PHE A 69 -16.92 -3.42 1.59
CA PHE A 69 -17.32 -4.81 1.81
C PHE A 69 -16.68 -5.76 0.79
N VAL A 70 -16.65 -5.39 -0.49
CA VAL A 70 -15.95 -6.17 -1.54
C VAL A 70 -14.46 -6.30 -1.24
N ALA A 71 -13.81 -5.24 -0.76
CA ALA A 71 -12.41 -5.29 -0.34
C ALA A 71 -12.20 -6.27 0.85
N ILE A 72 -13.13 -6.28 1.82
CA ILE A 72 -13.10 -7.22 2.96
C ILE A 72 -13.27 -8.67 2.48
N LEU A 73 -14.21 -8.95 1.56
CA LEU A 73 -14.37 -10.29 0.99
C LEU A 73 -13.09 -10.76 0.27
N GLY A 74 -12.45 -9.87 -0.48
CA GLY A 74 -11.15 -10.12 -1.08
C GLY A 74 -10.08 -10.45 -0.04
N LEU A 75 -9.97 -9.65 1.03
CA LEU A 75 -9.04 -9.91 2.14
C LEU A 75 -9.33 -11.25 2.83
N ALA A 76 -10.60 -11.59 3.03
CA ALA A 76 -11.00 -12.85 3.63
C ALA A 76 -10.56 -14.05 2.77
N ALA A 77 -10.75 -13.98 1.45
CA ALA A 77 -10.27 -14.99 0.53
C ALA A 77 -8.74 -15.17 0.62
N LEU A 78 -7.97 -14.07 0.71
CA LEU A 78 -6.52 -14.14 0.90
C LEU A 78 -6.13 -14.72 2.27
N GLY A 79 -6.83 -14.36 3.34
CA GLY A 79 -6.57 -14.86 4.69
C GLY A 79 -6.83 -16.36 4.83
N VAL A 80 -7.96 -16.85 4.33
CA VAL A 80 -8.30 -18.28 4.35
C VAL A 80 -7.29 -19.11 3.53
N THR A 81 -6.76 -18.54 2.45
CA THR A 81 -5.75 -19.19 1.60
C THR A 81 -4.30 -18.92 2.04
N SER A 82 -4.08 -18.37 3.24
CA SER A 82 -2.75 -18.09 3.79
C SER A 82 -2.17 -19.22 4.64
N THR A 83 -2.78 -20.41 4.69
CA THR A 83 -2.25 -21.58 5.44
C THR A 83 -1.25 -22.37 4.61
N ASP A 84 -0.30 -23.04 5.27
CA ASP A 84 0.74 -23.83 4.57
C ASP A 84 0.13 -24.96 3.73
N ALA A 85 -0.95 -25.57 4.21
CA ALA A 85 -1.71 -26.56 3.47
C ALA A 85 -2.31 -25.99 2.19
N MET A 86 -2.93 -24.80 2.25
CA MET A 86 -3.53 -24.15 1.07
C MET A 86 -2.47 -23.67 0.07
N ILE A 87 -1.35 -23.14 0.56
CA ILE A 87 -0.21 -22.74 -0.28
C ILE A 87 0.29 -23.95 -1.08
N ARG A 88 0.47 -25.10 -0.44
CA ARG A 88 0.88 -26.35 -1.10
C ARG A 88 -0.18 -26.86 -2.07
N ARG A 89 -1.46 -26.86 -1.68
CA ARG A 89 -2.58 -27.36 -2.49
C ARG A 89 -2.80 -26.54 -3.77
N MET A 90 -2.70 -25.22 -3.69
CA MET A 90 -3.01 -24.32 -4.81
C MET A 90 -1.83 -24.09 -5.76
N GLY A 91 -0.59 -24.26 -5.29
CA GLY A 91 0.62 -24.07 -6.09
C GLY A 91 0.64 -22.72 -6.81
N ARG A 92 0.76 -22.73 -8.15
CA ARG A 92 0.82 -21.51 -8.98
C ARG A 92 -0.42 -20.62 -8.88
N ASN A 93 -1.59 -21.20 -8.65
CA ASN A 93 -2.84 -20.43 -8.54
C ASN A 93 -2.87 -19.60 -7.24
N TRP A 94 -2.13 -20.00 -6.21
CA TRP A 94 -1.99 -19.21 -4.98
C TRP A 94 -1.44 -17.81 -5.26
N THR A 95 -0.38 -17.73 -6.07
CA THR A 95 0.26 -16.47 -6.46
C THR A 95 -0.68 -15.59 -7.29
N ARG A 96 -1.48 -16.20 -8.17
CA ARG A 96 -2.50 -15.48 -8.97
C ARG A 96 -3.59 -14.89 -8.07
N LEU A 97 -4.11 -15.68 -7.13
CA LEU A 97 -5.09 -15.21 -6.16
C LEU A 97 -4.52 -14.08 -5.29
N HIS A 98 -3.31 -14.26 -4.77
CA HIS A 98 -2.67 -13.25 -3.90
C HIS A 98 -2.25 -11.98 -4.63
N ALA A 99 -2.23 -11.97 -5.96
CA ALA A 99 -2.10 -10.73 -6.73
C ALA A 99 -3.32 -9.80 -6.56
N LEU A 100 -4.48 -10.32 -6.14
CA LEU A 100 -5.66 -9.50 -5.83
C LEU A 100 -5.40 -8.47 -4.73
N ILE A 101 -4.34 -8.62 -3.93
CA ILE A 101 -3.95 -7.63 -2.92
C ILE A 101 -3.80 -6.22 -3.51
N TYR A 102 -3.39 -6.10 -4.78
CA TYR A 102 -3.28 -4.81 -5.46
C TYR A 102 -4.64 -4.19 -5.73
N ALA A 103 -5.58 -4.97 -6.26
CA ALA A 103 -6.96 -4.54 -6.50
C ALA A 103 -7.66 -4.20 -5.17
N ILE A 104 -7.50 -5.04 -4.15
CA ILE A 104 -8.01 -4.81 -2.79
C ILE A 104 -7.47 -3.50 -2.21
N THR A 105 -6.19 -3.21 -2.44
CA THR A 105 -5.59 -1.94 -1.96
C THR A 105 -6.18 -0.73 -2.67
N ILE A 106 -6.42 -0.83 -3.98
CA ILE A 106 -7.10 0.23 -4.74
C ILE A 106 -8.53 0.44 -4.23
N LEU A 107 -9.29 -0.63 -4.02
CA LEU A 107 -10.65 -0.56 -3.46
C LEU A 107 -10.63 0.05 -2.05
N GLY A 108 -9.67 -0.33 -1.21
CA GLY A 108 -9.50 0.24 0.13
C GLY A 108 -9.14 1.73 0.10
N LEU A 109 -8.30 2.17 -0.84
CA LEU A 109 -8.01 3.59 -1.05
C LEU A 109 -9.25 4.35 -1.51
N LEU A 110 -9.98 3.81 -2.49
CA LEU A 110 -11.20 4.43 -3.00
C LEU A 110 -12.26 4.56 -1.90
N HIS A 111 -12.49 3.49 -1.13
CA HIS A 111 -13.36 3.52 0.04
C HIS A 111 -12.95 4.61 1.03
N TYR A 112 -11.64 4.77 1.28
CA TYR A 112 -11.14 5.79 2.21
C TYR A 112 -11.35 7.21 1.68
N PHE A 113 -11.11 7.45 0.38
CA PHE A 113 -11.41 8.73 -0.26
C PHE A 113 -12.91 9.09 -0.16
N MET A 114 -13.80 8.12 -0.38
CA MET A 114 -15.24 8.33 -0.29
C MET A 114 -15.75 8.56 1.14
N GLN A 115 -15.02 8.05 2.14
CA GLN A 115 -15.40 8.19 3.54
C GLN A 115 -15.11 9.59 4.08
N VAL A 116 -14.02 10.22 3.64
CA VAL A 116 -13.64 11.56 4.09
C VAL A 116 -14.43 12.62 3.32
N LYS A 117 -15.01 13.59 4.05
CA LYS A 117 -15.90 14.60 3.45
C LYS A 117 -15.23 15.96 3.19
N ILE A 118 -14.19 16.30 3.95
CA ILE A 118 -13.61 17.65 3.96
C ILE A 118 -12.16 17.59 3.49
N ASP A 119 -11.34 16.80 4.17
CA ASP A 119 -9.91 16.74 3.91
C ASP A 119 -9.50 15.37 3.33
N ALA A 120 -9.21 15.36 2.03
CA ALA A 120 -8.70 14.21 1.31
C ALA A 120 -7.16 14.04 1.39
N SER A 121 -6.46 14.87 2.18
CA SER A 121 -5.00 14.83 2.28
C SER A 121 -4.48 13.48 2.78
N GLN A 122 -5.13 12.91 3.79
CA GLN A 122 -4.75 11.60 4.33
C GLN A 122 -4.91 10.45 3.32
N PRO A 123 -6.08 10.23 2.68
CA PRO A 123 -6.19 9.20 1.66
C PRO A 123 -5.29 9.47 0.44
N ALA A 124 -5.09 10.73 0.05
CA ALA A 124 -4.13 11.09 -1.00
C ALA A 124 -2.71 10.66 -0.64
N PHE A 125 -2.25 10.94 0.58
CA PHE A 125 -0.94 10.48 1.04
C PHE A 125 -0.82 8.95 1.02
N HIS A 126 -1.85 8.22 1.48
CA HIS A 126 -1.85 6.76 1.43
C HIS A 126 -1.84 6.22 0.00
N ALA A 127 -2.48 6.91 -0.94
CA ALA A 127 -2.43 6.60 -2.37
C ALA A 127 -1.03 6.87 -2.94
N GLY A 128 -0.38 7.96 -2.53
CA GLY A 128 1.01 8.26 -2.87
C GLY A 128 1.97 7.18 -2.39
N LEU A 129 1.83 6.72 -1.14
CA LEU A 129 2.60 5.58 -0.63
C LEU A 129 2.38 4.32 -1.47
N PHE A 130 1.14 4.05 -1.88
CA PHE A 130 0.85 2.93 -2.77
C PHE A 130 1.55 3.10 -4.14
N VAL A 131 1.51 4.30 -4.73
CA VAL A 131 2.22 4.62 -5.99
C VAL A 131 3.73 4.37 -5.85
N VAL A 132 4.36 4.85 -4.77
CA VAL A 132 5.79 4.56 -4.49
C VAL A 132 6.03 3.05 -4.45
N LEU A 133 5.22 2.31 -3.70
CA LEU A 133 5.38 0.86 -3.53
C LEU A 133 5.18 0.06 -4.83
N ILE A 134 4.29 0.50 -5.71
CA ILE A 134 4.11 -0.10 -7.04
C ILE A 134 5.25 0.31 -7.97
N GLY A 135 5.66 1.58 -7.96
CA GLY A 135 6.80 2.07 -8.73
C GLY A 135 8.10 1.32 -8.41
N LEU A 136 8.38 1.07 -7.13
CA LEU A 136 9.54 0.27 -6.71
C LEU A 136 9.48 -1.17 -7.24
N ARG A 137 8.29 -1.79 -7.26
CA ARG A 137 8.13 -3.13 -7.84
C ARG A 137 8.29 -3.13 -9.34
N LEU A 138 7.75 -2.12 -10.02
CA LEU A 138 7.88 -1.97 -11.46
C LEU A 138 9.35 -1.80 -11.83
N ALA A 139 10.10 -0.95 -11.13
CA ALA A 139 11.54 -0.79 -11.30
C ALA A 139 12.27 -2.14 -11.18
N LEU A 140 11.96 -2.94 -10.16
CA LEU A 140 12.54 -4.28 -10.00
C LEU A 140 12.15 -5.25 -11.14
N ARG A 141 10.90 -5.18 -11.63
CA ARG A 141 10.43 -5.98 -12.78
C ARG A 141 11.14 -5.58 -14.07
N LEU A 142 11.43 -4.29 -14.24
CA LEU A 142 12.22 -3.72 -15.34
C LEU A 142 13.73 -3.92 -15.14
N LYS A 143 14.14 -4.74 -14.17
CA LYS A 143 15.53 -5.08 -13.86
C LYS A 143 16.40 -3.89 -13.42
N ALA A 144 15.79 -2.78 -12.98
CA ALA A 144 16.54 -1.70 -12.34
C ALA A 144 17.19 -2.21 -11.04
N PRO A 145 18.44 -1.80 -10.74
CA PRO A 145 19.14 -2.28 -9.56
C PRO A 145 18.47 -1.71 -8.28
N PRO A 146 18.32 -2.50 -7.20
CA PRO A 146 17.69 -2.04 -5.96
C PRO A 146 18.62 -1.09 -5.17
N THR A 147 18.75 0.14 -5.66
CA THR A 147 19.66 1.18 -5.13
C THR A 147 18.88 2.35 -4.53
N VAL A 148 19.55 3.16 -3.71
CA VAL A 148 18.99 4.42 -3.21
C VAL A 148 18.55 5.31 -4.38
N GLY A 149 19.37 5.44 -5.43
CA GLY A 149 19.03 6.23 -6.61
C GLY A 149 17.72 5.79 -7.27
N THR A 150 17.51 4.48 -7.44
CA THR A 150 16.24 3.95 -7.97
C THR A 150 15.06 4.28 -7.07
N ALA A 151 15.22 4.19 -5.75
CA ALA A 151 14.15 4.54 -4.82
C ALA A 151 13.83 6.05 -4.84
N LEU A 152 14.85 6.90 -4.96
CA LEU A 152 14.69 8.36 -5.08
C LEU A 152 13.99 8.76 -6.38
N VAL A 153 14.36 8.16 -7.52
CA VAL A 153 13.69 8.40 -8.81
C VAL A 153 12.21 8.03 -8.71
N VAL A 154 11.89 6.88 -8.11
CA VAL A 154 10.50 6.49 -7.90
C VAL A 154 9.77 7.46 -6.96
N ALA A 155 10.40 7.91 -5.88
CA ALA A 155 9.80 8.87 -4.95
C ALA A 155 9.50 10.22 -5.62
N LEU A 156 10.45 10.73 -6.42
CA LEU A 156 10.29 11.96 -7.20
C LEU A 156 9.18 11.85 -8.24
N ALA A 157 9.05 10.69 -8.90
CA ALA A 157 7.96 10.44 -9.86
C ALA A 157 6.60 10.24 -9.17
N ALA A 158 6.56 9.68 -7.96
CA ALA A 158 5.32 9.43 -7.23
C ALA A 158 4.69 10.68 -6.62
N ALA A 159 5.51 11.69 -6.26
CA ALA A 159 5.02 12.95 -5.69
C ALA A 159 4.01 13.69 -6.60
N PRO A 160 4.30 13.98 -7.89
CA PRO A 160 3.33 14.63 -8.78
C PRO A 160 2.12 13.76 -9.07
N LEU A 161 2.28 12.43 -9.13
CA LEU A 161 1.14 11.50 -9.25
C LEU A 161 0.22 11.59 -8.03
N THR A 162 0.77 11.80 -6.84
CA THR A 162 -0.01 11.99 -5.61
C THR A 162 -0.80 13.29 -5.65
N ALA A 163 -0.15 14.39 -6.05
CA ALA A 163 -0.83 15.68 -6.25
C ALA A 163 -1.96 15.56 -7.30
N GLY A 164 -1.71 14.85 -8.40
CA GLY A 164 -2.72 14.61 -9.43
C GLY A 164 -3.90 13.76 -8.95
N LEU A 165 -3.66 12.74 -8.11
CA LEU A 165 -4.72 11.95 -7.49
C LEU A 165 -5.59 12.77 -6.54
N GLU A 166 -4.97 13.63 -5.73
CA GLU A 166 -5.69 14.55 -4.86
C GLU A 166 -6.52 15.56 -5.66
N ALA A 167 -5.91 16.23 -6.64
CA ALA A 167 -6.58 17.19 -7.50
C ALA A 167 -7.72 16.56 -8.28
N GLY A 168 -7.50 15.36 -8.84
CA GLY A 168 -8.53 14.59 -9.54
C GLY A 168 -9.69 14.20 -8.62
N TRP A 169 -9.40 13.82 -7.36
CA TRP A 169 -10.45 13.52 -6.39
C TRP A 169 -11.33 14.74 -6.11
N TYR A 170 -10.74 15.89 -5.78
CA TYR A 170 -11.52 17.11 -5.54
C TYR A 170 -12.28 17.58 -6.78
N ALA A 171 -11.67 17.50 -7.96
CA ALA A 171 -12.36 17.85 -9.21
C ALA A 171 -13.60 16.99 -9.44
N LEU A 172 -13.52 15.68 -9.21
CA LEU A 172 -14.62 14.75 -9.42
C LEU A 172 -15.67 14.78 -8.30
N ALA A 173 -15.24 14.90 -7.04
CA ALA A 173 -16.11 14.76 -5.87
C ALA A 173 -16.76 16.09 -5.46
N THR A 174 -16.08 17.22 -5.64
CA THR A 174 -16.53 18.53 -5.16
C THR A 174 -16.60 19.61 -6.25
N GLY A 175 -16.11 19.33 -7.46
CA GLY A 175 -16.08 20.30 -8.56
C GLY A 175 -15.05 21.42 -8.38
N VAL A 176 -14.13 21.29 -7.43
CA VAL A 176 -13.04 22.26 -7.22
C VAL A 176 -12.08 22.21 -8.40
N ASP A 177 -11.63 23.37 -8.87
CA ASP A 177 -10.65 23.48 -9.95
C ASP A 177 -9.35 22.71 -9.59
N PRO A 178 -9.02 21.63 -10.34
CA PRO A 178 -7.83 20.83 -10.05
C PRO A 178 -6.52 21.62 -10.15
N LEU A 179 -6.47 22.70 -10.94
CA LEU A 179 -5.25 23.53 -11.03
C LEU A 179 -4.95 24.24 -9.72
N ARG A 180 -5.98 24.62 -8.94
CA ARG A 180 -5.79 25.22 -7.61
C ARG A 180 -5.21 24.21 -6.62
N VAL A 181 -5.70 22.97 -6.66
CA VAL A 181 -5.20 21.89 -5.79
C VAL A 181 -3.77 21.50 -6.16
N LEU A 182 -3.44 21.47 -7.45
CA LEU A 182 -2.08 21.25 -7.93
C LEU A 182 -1.15 22.39 -7.51
N GLY A 183 -1.57 23.65 -7.70
CA GLY A 183 -0.82 24.82 -7.24
C GLY A 183 -0.56 24.78 -5.75
N ALA A 184 -1.55 24.37 -4.95
CA ALA A 184 -1.42 24.23 -3.51
C ALA A 184 -0.44 23.11 -3.08
N ASN A 185 -0.29 22.05 -3.87
CA ASN A 185 0.72 21.00 -3.62
C ASN A 185 2.16 21.47 -3.94
N LEU A 186 2.30 22.43 -4.85
CA LEU A 186 3.59 23.02 -5.25
C LEU A 186 4.01 24.19 -4.37
N ALA A 187 3.04 24.92 -3.81
CA ALA A 187 3.28 25.92 -2.78
C ALA A 187 3.70 25.21 -1.49
N VAL A 188 5.00 25.18 -1.21
CA VAL A 188 5.54 24.68 0.06
C VAL A 188 5.20 25.71 1.14
N ASP A 189 3.97 25.67 1.61
CA ASP A 189 3.43 26.50 2.68
C ASP A 189 3.37 25.67 3.96
N LEU A 190 4.27 25.95 4.91
CA LEU A 190 4.38 25.21 6.16
C LEU A 190 3.31 25.62 7.19
N ASP A 191 2.65 26.77 7.00
CA ASP A 191 1.61 27.27 7.91
C ASP A 191 0.28 26.52 7.72
N VAL A 192 0.05 25.98 6.51
CA VAL A 192 -1.14 25.19 6.14
C VAL A 192 -0.91 23.68 6.33
N GLY A 193 0.30 23.27 6.74
CA GLY A 193 0.70 21.89 6.95
C GLY A 193 1.24 21.19 5.70
N LEU A 194 1.92 20.07 5.90
CA LEU A 194 2.59 19.34 4.81
C LEU A 194 1.60 18.70 3.85
N ARG A 195 1.70 19.10 2.57
CA ARG A 195 0.86 18.57 1.49
C ARG A 195 1.11 17.09 1.21
N PRO A 196 0.11 16.34 0.73
CA PRO A 196 0.23 14.89 0.47
C PRO A 196 1.36 14.51 -0.47
N ALA A 197 1.62 15.31 -1.51
CA ALA A 197 2.72 15.07 -2.45
C ALA A 197 4.09 15.17 -1.77
N LEU A 198 4.28 16.19 -0.93
CA LEU A 198 5.52 16.38 -0.17
C LEU A 198 5.70 15.27 0.87
N LEU A 199 4.64 14.91 1.59
CA LEU A 199 4.67 13.76 2.51
C LEU A 199 5.05 12.46 1.80
N THR A 200 4.54 12.25 0.58
CA THR A 200 4.88 11.08 -0.24
C THR A 200 6.35 11.06 -0.64
N LEU A 201 6.87 12.22 -1.05
CA LEU A 201 8.29 12.37 -1.35
C LEU A 201 9.15 12.06 -0.11
N ILE A 202 8.83 12.68 1.03
CA ILE A 202 9.53 12.47 2.31
C ILE A 202 9.49 10.99 2.68
N ALA A 203 8.35 10.33 2.59
CA ALA A 203 8.22 8.92 2.90
C ALA A 203 9.02 8.01 1.94
N GLY A 204 9.07 8.34 0.65
CA GLY A 204 9.88 7.64 -0.34
C GLY A 204 11.38 7.79 -0.08
N VAL A 205 11.82 9.00 0.29
CA VAL A 205 13.21 9.27 0.72
C VAL A 205 13.52 8.51 2.00
N ALA A 206 12.65 8.57 3.01
CA ALA A 206 12.81 7.84 4.26
C ALA A 206 12.90 6.32 4.03
N PHE A 207 12.10 5.77 3.12
CA PHE A 207 12.22 4.37 2.70
C PHE A 207 13.61 4.07 2.10
N ALA A 208 14.11 4.93 1.22
CA ALA A 208 15.41 4.75 0.58
C ALA A 208 16.56 4.77 1.61
N LEU A 209 16.52 5.72 2.54
CA LEU A 209 17.50 5.85 3.63
C LEU A 209 17.44 4.66 4.59
N LEU A 210 16.23 4.24 5.00
CA LEU A 210 16.03 3.07 5.85
C LEU A 210 16.59 1.81 5.17
N ALA A 211 16.28 1.59 3.90
CA ALA A 211 16.77 0.44 3.16
C ALA A 211 18.30 0.45 3.05
N ALA A 212 18.91 1.61 2.80
CA ALA A 212 20.36 1.79 2.75
C ALA A 212 21.02 1.51 4.11
N GLY A 213 20.50 2.08 5.19
CA GLY A 213 21.00 1.84 6.55
C GLY A 213 20.94 0.37 6.94
N LEU A 214 19.82 -0.30 6.66
CA LEU A 214 19.67 -1.74 6.89
C LEU A 214 20.63 -2.60 6.06
N ALA A 215 20.96 -2.17 4.84
CA ALA A 215 21.94 -2.85 4.00
C ALA A 215 23.38 -2.65 4.52
N ALA A 216 23.71 -1.44 4.98
CA ALA A 216 25.02 -1.10 5.53
C ALA A 216 25.34 -1.90 6.80
N VAL A 217 24.38 -1.98 7.74
CA VAL A 217 24.52 -2.74 8.99
C VAL A 217 24.77 -4.23 8.74
N ARG A 218 24.28 -4.78 7.63
CA ARG A 218 24.39 -6.22 7.34
C ARG A 218 25.67 -6.64 6.62
N GLY A 219 26.50 -5.70 6.19
CA GLY A 219 27.70 -5.99 5.42
C GLY A 219 27.40 -6.57 4.03
N ALA A 220 28.39 -6.53 3.14
CA ALA A 220 28.29 -7.22 1.85
C ALA A 220 28.17 -8.74 2.09
N PRO A 221 27.39 -9.49 1.29
CA PRO A 221 27.43 -10.94 1.34
C PRO A 221 28.87 -11.40 1.14
N SER A 222 29.42 -12.20 2.07
CA SER A 222 30.73 -12.83 1.88
C SER A 222 30.73 -13.57 0.54
N PRO A 223 31.76 -13.42 -0.31
CA PRO A 223 31.86 -14.17 -1.55
C PRO A 223 31.76 -15.66 -1.23
N ARG A 224 30.82 -16.38 -1.86
CA ARG A 224 30.82 -17.84 -1.78
C ARG A 224 32.18 -18.32 -2.30
N PRO A 225 32.94 -19.14 -1.54
CA PRO A 225 34.18 -19.69 -2.06
C PRO A 225 33.87 -20.42 -3.37
N ARG A 226 34.55 -20.03 -4.44
CA ARG A 226 34.54 -20.77 -5.71
C ARG A 226 34.89 -22.20 -5.36
N LYS A 227 34.00 -23.15 -5.62
CA LYS A 227 34.36 -24.57 -5.58
C LYS A 227 35.57 -24.72 -6.52
N ALA A 228 36.71 -25.10 -5.97
CA ALA A 228 37.88 -25.44 -6.77
C ALA A 228 37.44 -26.49 -7.80
N ALA A 229 37.78 -26.26 -9.07
CA ALA A 229 37.58 -27.24 -10.11
C ALA A 229 38.35 -28.52 -9.72
N PRO A 230 37.79 -29.73 -9.95
CA PRO A 230 38.59 -30.94 -9.83
C PRO A 230 39.70 -30.87 -10.87
N GLY A 231 40.95 -30.98 -10.39
CA GLY A 231 42.17 -30.97 -11.20
C GLY A 231 42.40 -32.29 -11.91
#